data_AF-A0AAD3CJQ5-F1
#
_entry.id   AF-A0AAD3CJQ5-F1
#
_cell.length_a   1.000
_cell.length_b   1.000
_cell.length_c   1.000
_cell.angle_alpha   90.00
_cell.angle_beta   90.00
_cell.angle_gamma   90.00
#
_symmetry.space_group_name_H-M   'P 1'
#
loop_
_entity.id
_entity.type
_entity.pdbx_description
1 polymer ?
#
loop_
_entity_poly.entity_id
_entity_poly.type
_entity_poly.pdbx_seq_one_letter_code
_entity_poly.pdbx_strand_id
1 'polypeptide(L)'
;MYSLSKIIFSLFMLFTATAAFSPVAPATRSVSSVSTTSLNVFGKKKTAAQKAEEEARAAQFWQGEWVCKDCGYIYNKDECAGMYFEEQGAGFRCPQCSGPRRRYAKKVGDVVGTTLDGGDAPILIFSFGGVIATIAFGIWAVENL
;
A
#
# COMPACT_ATOMS: atom_id res chain seq x y z
N MET A 1 8.22 4.00 49.90
CA MET A 1 7.90 5.29 49.25
C MET A 1 9.03 5.68 48.28
N TYR A 2 9.18 4.92 47.19
CA TYR A 2 10.04 5.29 46.06
C TYR A 2 9.14 5.69 44.89
N SER A 3 9.41 6.86 44.35
CA SER A 3 8.50 7.72 43.58
C SER A 3 8.13 7.12 42.21
N LEU A 4 6.89 6.63 42.06
CA LEU A 4 6.29 6.27 40.76
C LEU A 4 6.39 7.42 39.74
N SER A 5 6.36 8.67 40.22
CA SER A 5 6.54 9.88 39.42
C SER A 5 7.88 9.91 38.67
N LYS A 6 8.96 9.32 39.22
CA LYS A 6 10.27 9.28 38.53
C LYS A 6 10.32 8.27 37.38
N ILE A 7 9.54 7.18 37.47
CA ILE A 7 9.49 6.15 36.41
C ILE A 7 8.70 6.67 35.20
N ILE A 8 7.59 7.38 35.45
CA ILE A 8 6.75 7.98 34.40
C ILE A 8 7.51 9.09 33.67
N PHE A 9 8.25 9.94 34.39
CA PHE A 9 9.06 10.99 33.75
C PHE A 9 10.22 10.43 32.92
N SER A 10 10.82 9.32 33.34
CA SER A 10 11.89 8.64 32.60
C SER A 10 11.37 7.96 31.32
N LEU A 11 10.13 7.47 31.31
CA LEU A 11 9.51 6.84 30.14
C LEU A 11 9.06 7.88 29.10
N PHE A 12 8.65 9.08 29.54
CA PHE A 12 8.22 10.16 28.66
C PHE A 12 9.39 10.80 27.89
N MET A 13 10.59 10.83 28.48
CA MET A 13 11.80 11.38 27.85
C MET A 13 12.46 10.46 26.80
N LEU A 14 12.03 9.19 26.68
CA LEU A 14 12.55 8.26 25.68
C LEU A 14 11.78 8.27 24.34
N PHE A 15 10.65 8.99 24.25
CA PHE A 15 9.78 8.97 23.08
C PHE A 15 9.93 10.18 22.12
N THR A 16 10.80 11.15 22.41
CA THR A 16 10.96 12.37 21.59
C THR A 16 12.08 12.31 20.55
N ALA A 17 12.47 11.12 20.09
CA ALA A 17 13.46 10.97 19.04
C ALA A 17 12.92 10.10 17.91
N THR A 18 12.19 10.73 16.97
CA THR A 18 12.31 10.55 15.51
C THR A 18 11.07 11.10 14.81
N ALA A 19 11.26 12.16 14.02
CA ALA A 19 10.97 12.18 12.58
C ALA A 19 10.80 13.63 12.09
N ALA A 20 11.90 14.19 11.60
CA ALA A 20 11.84 15.31 10.69
C ALA A 20 11.25 14.82 9.35
N PHE A 21 10.14 15.41 8.91
CA PHE A 21 9.67 15.31 7.54
C PHE A 21 9.24 16.69 7.03
N SER A 22 10.06 17.22 6.15
CA SER A 22 9.76 18.19 5.09
C SER A 22 10.44 17.64 3.83
N PRO A 23 10.12 18.00 2.57
CA PRO A 23 9.18 19.00 2.06
C PRO A 23 8.34 18.52 0.84
N VAL A 24 7.61 19.43 0.17
CA VAL A 24 7.66 19.71 -1.30
C VAL A 24 6.30 20.23 -1.80
N ALA A 25 6.33 21.43 -2.39
CA ALA A 25 5.23 22.07 -3.10
C ALA A 25 5.03 21.48 -4.51
N PRO A 26 3.80 21.41 -5.04
CA PRO A 26 3.59 21.07 -6.43
C PRO A 26 3.81 22.30 -7.34
N ALA A 27 4.84 22.21 -8.18
CA ALA A 27 5.03 23.09 -9.32
C ALA A 27 4.12 22.67 -10.48
N THR A 28 3.39 23.64 -11.03
CA THR A 28 2.68 23.55 -12.29
C THR A 28 3.66 23.36 -13.45
N ARG A 29 3.42 22.35 -14.31
CA ARG A 29 3.88 22.36 -15.71
C ARG A 29 2.81 21.78 -16.63
N SER A 30 2.41 22.60 -17.60
CA SER A 30 1.75 22.19 -18.82
C SER A 30 2.74 21.49 -19.75
N VAL A 31 2.21 20.64 -20.65
CA VAL A 31 2.36 20.68 -22.12
C VAL A 31 2.06 19.28 -22.67
N SER A 32 1.11 19.27 -23.59
CA SER A 32 0.72 18.16 -24.45
C SER A 32 1.89 17.62 -25.28
N SER A 33 1.94 16.31 -25.49
CA SER A 33 2.56 15.74 -26.68
C SER A 33 1.77 14.51 -27.11
N VAL A 34 0.93 14.72 -28.14
CA VAL A 34 0.40 13.66 -28.98
C VAL A 34 1.60 13.08 -29.73
N SER A 35 1.98 11.84 -29.43
CA SER A 35 2.97 11.11 -30.22
C SER A 35 2.27 10.04 -31.03
N THR A 36 1.86 10.46 -32.24
CA THR A 36 1.46 9.57 -33.32
C THR A 36 2.71 8.90 -33.87
N THR A 37 2.91 7.61 -33.65
CA THR A 37 3.83 6.83 -34.49
C THR A 37 3.32 5.40 -34.70
N SER A 38 2.68 5.23 -35.87
CA SER A 38 2.85 4.14 -36.83
C SER A 38 3.00 2.71 -36.29
N LEU A 39 1.95 1.92 -36.57
CA LEU A 39 1.92 0.47 -36.63
C LEU A 39 3.11 -0.10 -37.44
N ASN A 40 4.17 -0.50 -36.76
CA ASN A 40 5.25 -1.29 -37.34
C ASN A 40 5.02 -2.78 -37.04
N VAL A 41 4.21 -3.40 -37.89
CA VAL A 41 3.91 -4.84 -37.95
C VAL A 41 5.00 -5.56 -38.75
N PHE A 42 6.27 -5.46 -38.35
CA PHE A 42 7.32 -6.31 -38.91
C PHE A 42 8.41 -6.55 -37.88
N GLY A 43 8.65 -7.85 -37.60
CA GLY A 43 9.38 -8.34 -36.44
C GLY A 43 10.73 -7.68 -36.21
N LYS A 44 10.95 -7.25 -34.97
CA LYS A 44 12.27 -6.85 -34.47
C LYS A 44 12.50 -7.53 -33.13
N LYS A 45 13.61 -8.28 -33.04
CA LYS A 45 14.18 -8.68 -31.75
C LYS A 45 14.30 -7.42 -30.90
N LYS A 46 13.66 -7.42 -29.73
CA LYS A 46 13.71 -6.31 -28.75
C LYS A 46 15.17 -5.89 -28.56
N THR A 47 15.49 -4.63 -28.80
CA THR A 47 16.84 -4.10 -28.58
C THR A 47 17.14 -4.07 -27.08
N ALA A 48 18.40 -4.28 -26.69
CA ALA A 48 18.80 -4.32 -25.28
C ALA A 48 18.37 -3.07 -24.49
N ALA A 49 18.30 -1.91 -25.15
CA ALA A 49 17.78 -0.67 -24.58
C ALA A 49 16.27 -0.73 -24.24
N GLN A 50 15.44 -1.31 -25.12
CA GLN A 50 14.00 -1.48 -24.88
C GLN A 50 13.72 -2.51 -23.78
N LYS A 51 14.59 -3.52 -23.63
CA LYS A 51 14.49 -4.51 -22.56
C LYS A 51 14.86 -3.91 -21.19
N ALA A 52 15.91 -3.08 -21.13
CA ALA A 52 16.28 -2.39 -19.90
C ALA A 52 15.21 -1.39 -19.42
N GLU A 53 14.54 -0.71 -20.36
CA GLU A 53 13.45 0.23 -20.05
C GLU A 53 12.18 -0.51 -19.57
N GLU A 54 11.89 -1.68 -20.14
CA GLU A 54 10.81 -2.55 -19.69
C GLU A 54 11.10 -3.19 -18.32
N GLU A 55 12.36 -3.52 -18.01
CA GLU A 55 12.80 -3.98 -16.68
C GLU A 55 12.70 -2.85 -15.63
N ALA A 56 13.02 -1.61 -16.01
CA ALA A 56 12.83 -0.44 -15.14
C ALA A 56 11.34 -0.15 -14.88
N ARG A 57 10.49 -0.30 -15.90
CA ARG A 57 9.03 -0.27 -15.73
C ARG A 57 8.52 -1.44 -14.90
N ALA A 58 9.05 -2.65 -15.13
CA ALA A 58 8.69 -3.84 -14.36
C ALA A 58 8.94 -3.57 -12.87
N ALA A 59 10.08 -2.97 -12.50
CA ALA A 59 10.42 -2.62 -11.12
C ALA A 59 9.45 -1.62 -10.46
N GLN A 60 8.73 -0.81 -11.25
CA GLN A 60 7.68 0.10 -10.75
C GLN A 60 6.38 -0.63 -10.41
N PHE A 61 6.18 -1.84 -10.96
CA PHE A 61 5.01 -2.65 -10.71
C PHE A 61 5.24 -3.63 -9.56
N TRP A 62 4.14 -4.05 -8.94
CA TRP A 62 4.17 -5.10 -7.94
C TRP A 62 4.76 -6.40 -8.50
N GLN A 63 5.85 -6.87 -7.88
CA GLN A 63 6.54 -8.12 -8.26
C GLN A 63 5.88 -9.39 -7.72
N GLY A 64 5.02 -9.26 -6.71
CA GLY A 64 4.32 -10.39 -6.11
C GLY A 64 3.12 -10.85 -6.93
N GLU A 65 2.47 -11.90 -6.42
CA GLU A 65 1.26 -12.45 -7.01
C GLU A 65 0.04 -11.60 -6.64
N TRP A 66 -0.93 -11.55 -7.55
CA TRP A 66 -2.26 -10.98 -7.28
C TRP A 66 -3.26 -12.10 -7.14
N VAL A 67 -3.96 -12.15 -6.02
CA VAL A 67 -4.91 -13.25 -5.73
C VAL A 67 -6.31 -12.70 -5.54
N CYS A 68 -7.28 -13.31 -6.22
CA CYS A 68 -8.69 -12.96 -6.07
C CYS A 68 -9.22 -13.40 -4.70
N LYS A 69 -9.79 -12.48 -3.91
CA LYS A 69 -10.38 -12.78 -2.60
C LYS A 69 -11.59 -13.72 -2.67
N ASP A 70 -12.37 -13.70 -3.75
CA ASP A 70 -13.62 -14.47 -3.80
C ASP A 70 -13.40 -15.95 -4.17
N CYS A 71 -12.39 -16.26 -4.97
CA CYS A 71 -12.19 -17.61 -5.53
C CYS A 71 -10.76 -18.13 -5.45
N GLY A 72 -9.80 -17.32 -4.99
CA GLY A 72 -8.40 -17.73 -4.89
C GLY A 72 -7.64 -17.80 -6.21
N TYR A 73 -8.24 -17.40 -7.35
CA TYR A 73 -7.54 -17.36 -8.63
C TYR A 73 -6.32 -16.43 -8.56
N ILE A 74 -5.16 -16.96 -8.97
CA ILE A 74 -3.88 -16.25 -9.05
C ILE A 74 -3.77 -15.66 -10.45
N TYR A 75 -3.53 -14.35 -10.52
CA TYR A 75 -3.43 -13.63 -11.78
C TYR A 75 -2.18 -14.03 -12.56
N ASN A 76 -2.39 -14.60 -13.75
CA ASN A 76 -1.35 -14.87 -14.73
C ASN A 76 -1.37 -13.79 -15.83
N LYS A 77 -0.21 -13.14 -16.05
CA LYS A 77 -0.06 -12.11 -17.10
C LYS A 77 -0.35 -12.68 -18.50
N ASP A 78 0.11 -13.90 -18.77
CA ASP A 78 -0.04 -14.55 -20.07
C ASP A 78 -1.51 -14.81 -20.43
N GLU A 79 -2.33 -15.14 -19.44
CA GLU A 79 -3.77 -15.37 -19.62
C GLU A 79 -4.56 -14.06 -19.70
N CYS A 80 -4.04 -12.99 -19.09
CA CYS A 80 -4.73 -11.72 -18.90
C CYS A 80 -4.07 -10.58 -19.69
N ALA A 81 -4.07 -10.71 -21.02
CA ALA A 81 -3.65 -9.69 -21.99
C ALA A 81 -2.16 -9.28 -21.95
N GLY A 82 -1.30 -10.02 -21.25
CA GLY A 82 0.14 -9.75 -21.17
C GLY A 82 0.50 -8.47 -20.42
N MET A 83 -0.47 -7.85 -19.74
CA MET A 83 -0.29 -6.57 -19.03
C MET A 83 -0.01 -6.79 -17.55
N TYR A 84 0.56 -5.79 -16.89
CA TYR A 84 0.63 -5.80 -15.44
C TYR A 84 -0.76 -5.53 -14.85
N PHE A 85 -1.06 -6.16 -13.70
CA PHE A 85 -2.37 -6.03 -13.05
C PHE A 85 -2.74 -4.57 -12.73
N GLU A 86 -1.75 -3.72 -12.46
CA GLU A 86 -1.95 -2.30 -12.15
C GLU A 86 -2.33 -1.47 -13.39
N GLU A 87 -1.91 -1.89 -14.59
CA GLU A 87 -2.26 -1.26 -15.87
C GLU A 87 -3.63 -1.71 -16.39
N GLN A 88 -4.06 -2.90 -15.96
CA GLN A 88 -5.33 -3.48 -16.40
C GLN A 88 -6.50 -2.62 -15.91
N GLY A 89 -7.28 -2.00 -16.81
CA GLY A 89 -8.37 -1.06 -16.46
C GLY A 89 -9.56 -1.61 -15.63
N ALA A 90 -10.49 -0.73 -15.25
CA ALA A 90 -11.64 -1.05 -14.37
C ALA A 90 -12.64 -2.09 -14.94
N GLY A 91 -12.48 -2.46 -16.21
CA GLY A 91 -13.26 -3.49 -16.89
C GLY A 91 -12.81 -4.93 -16.59
N PHE A 92 -11.66 -5.14 -15.95
CA PHE A 92 -11.17 -6.50 -15.68
C PHE A 92 -12.12 -7.29 -14.78
N ARG A 93 -12.30 -8.56 -15.16
CA ARG A 93 -13.13 -9.54 -14.47
C ARG A 93 -12.29 -10.79 -14.24
N CYS A 94 -12.37 -11.35 -13.04
CA CYS A 94 -11.74 -12.64 -12.76
C CYS A 94 -12.31 -13.73 -13.69
N PRO A 95 -11.46 -14.54 -14.36
CA PRO A 95 -11.94 -15.57 -15.28
C PRO A 95 -12.68 -16.72 -14.60
N GLN A 96 -12.46 -16.94 -13.29
CA GLN A 96 -13.14 -18.00 -12.54
C GLN A 96 -14.46 -17.53 -11.90
N CYS A 97 -14.46 -16.37 -11.25
CA CYS A 97 -15.62 -15.93 -10.45
C CYS A 97 -16.33 -14.68 -10.99
N SER A 98 -15.89 -14.13 -12.12
CA SER A 98 -16.37 -12.85 -12.68
C SER A 98 -16.26 -11.65 -11.73
N GLY A 99 -15.44 -11.74 -10.69
CA GLY A 99 -15.28 -10.67 -9.71
C GLY A 99 -14.59 -9.43 -10.28
N PRO A 100 -14.97 -8.21 -9.83
CA PRO A 100 -14.30 -6.98 -10.23
C PRO A 100 -12.85 -6.92 -9.73
N ARG A 101 -12.00 -6.20 -10.46
CA ARG A 101 -10.57 -5.97 -10.17
C ARG A 101 -10.27 -5.58 -8.72
N ARG A 102 -11.15 -4.82 -8.07
CA ARG A 102 -10.97 -4.36 -6.67
C ARG A 102 -10.93 -5.48 -5.62
N ARG A 103 -11.30 -6.71 -5.96
CA ARG A 103 -11.30 -7.85 -5.02
C ARG A 103 -9.98 -8.64 -5.04
N TYR A 104 -8.97 -8.17 -5.76
CA TYR A 104 -7.65 -8.78 -5.74
C TYR A 104 -6.78 -8.18 -4.64
N ALA A 105 -6.09 -9.05 -3.91
CA ALA A 105 -5.13 -8.69 -2.88
C ALA A 105 -3.69 -8.95 -3.36
N LYS A 106 -2.76 -8.14 -2.84
CA LYS A 106 -1.32 -8.33 -3.05
C LYS A 106 -0.81 -9.47 -2.15
N LYS A 107 -0.17 -10.48 -2.75
CA LYS A 107 0.43 -11.63 -2.06
C LYS A 107 1.95 -11.64 -2.28
N VAL A 108 2.70 -11.89 -1.21
CA VAL A 108 4.15 -12.14 -1.26
C VAL A 108 4.42 -13.45 -0.51
N GLY A 109 4.87 -14.49 -1.22
CA GLY A 109 5.04 -15.82 -0.61
C GLY A 109 3.71 -16.40 -0.12
N ASP A 110 3.70 -17.02 1.07
CA ASP A 110 2.51 -17.65 1.67
C ASP A 110 1.59 -16.65 2.40
N VAL A 111 2.00 -15.38 2.52
CA VAL A 111 1.23 -14.37 3.25
C VAL A 111 0.48 -13.47 2.27
N VAL A 112 -0.85 -13.53 2.35
CA VAL A 112 -1.74 -12.56 1.70
C VAL A 112 -1.78 -11.33 2.62
N GLY A 113 -1.48 -10.15 2.08
CA GLY A 113 -1.27 -8.93 2.86
C GLY A 113 -2.53 -8.43 3.56
N THR A 114 -2.91 -9.02 4.69
CA THR A 114 -3.96 -8.54 5.59
C THR A 114 -3.59 -7.23 6.30
N THR A 115 -2.31 -6.85 6.25
CA THR A 115 -1.74 -5.68 6.93
C THR A 115 -1.45 -4.49 6.01
N LEU A 116 -1.60 -4.61 4.69
CA LEU A 116 -1.32 -3.53 3.72
C LEU A 116 -2.56 -2.95 3.02
N ASP A 117 -3.77 -3.37 3.42
CA ASP A 117 -5.04 -2.79 2.94
C ASP A 117 -5.46 -1.50 3.68
N GLY A 118 -4.61 -0.97 4.57
CA GLY A 118 -4.74 0.40 5.12
C GLY A 118 -6.02 0.72 5.93
N GLY A 119 -6.91 -0.26 6.16
CA GLY A 119 -8.22 -0.02 6.79
C GLY A 119 -8.22 -0.14 8.31
N ASP A 120 -7.44 -1.06 8.87
CA ASP A 120 -7.61 -1.45 10.28
C ASP A 120 -6.68 -0.74 11.28
N ALA A 121 -5.61 -0.09 10.82
CA ALA A 121 -4.76 0.70 11.71
C ALA A 121 -5.53 1.85 12.43
N PRO A 122 -6.33 2.69 11.74
CA PRO A 122 -7.03 3.77 12.42
C PRO A 122 -8.09 3.26 13.41
N ILE A 123 -8.83 2.19 13.07
CA ILE A 123 -9.84 1.65 13.99
C ILE A 123 -9.20 1.10 15.27
N LEU A 124 -8.07 0.39 15.16
CA LEU A 124 -7.37 -0.14 16.33
C LEU A 124 -6.81 0.99 17.21
N ILE A 125 -6.25 2.05 16.61
CA ILE A 125 -5.74 3.20 17.36
C ILE A 125 -6.86 3.91 18.13
N PHE A 126 -8.01 4.16 17.49
CA PHE A 126 -9.13 4.81 18.17
C PHE A 126 -9.78 3.91 19.22
N SER A 127 -9.91 2.60 18.98
CA SER A 127 -10.45 1.66 19.96
C SER A 127 -9.57 1.56 21.20
N PHE A 128 -8.27 1.29 21.04
CA PHE A 128 -7.37 1.20 22.19
C PHE A 128 -7.15 2.56 22.86
N GLY A 129 -7.04 3.64 22.08
CA GLY A 129 -6.91 5.00 22.59
C GLY A 129 -8.10 5.43 23.45
N GLY A 130 -9.33 5.13 23.02
CA GLY A 130 -10.54 5.42 23.79
C GLY A 130 -10.61 4.66 25.11
N VAL A 131 -10.27 3.36 25.11
CA VAL A 131 -10.23 2.55 26.33
C VAL A 131 -9.19 3.09 27.32
N ILE A 132 -7.97 3.39 26.84
CA ILE A 132 -6.90 3.94 27.68
C ILE A 132 -7.32 5.30 28.27
N ALA A 133 -7.91 6.18 27.46
CA ALA A 133 -8.38 7.49 27.92
C ALA A 133 -9.48 7.37 29.00
N THR A 134 -10.40 6.40 28.83
CA THR A 134 -11.48 6.17 29.80
C THR A 134 -10.93 5.69 31.15
N ILE A 135 -9.98 4.75 31.13
CA ILE A 135 -9.32 4.25 32.33
C ILE A 135 -8.54 5.38 33.01
N ALA A 136 -7.79 6.17 32.24
CA ALA A 136 -7.01 7.28 32.77
C ALA A 136 -7.90 8.35 33.43
N PHE A 137 -9.04 8.68 32.82
CA PHE A 137 -10.01 9.60 33.40
C PHE A 137 -10.62 9.05 34.70
N GLY A 138 -10.94 7.75 34.75
CA GLY A 138 -11.45 7.11 35.95
C GLY A 138 -10.48 7.17 37.12
N ILE A 139 -9.19 6.90 36.89
CA ILE A 139 -8.15 7.01 37.92
C ILE A 139 -8.00 8.46 38.39
N TRP A 140 -7.93 9.40 37.44
CA TRP A 140 -7.82 10.83 37.78
C TRP A 140 -8.99 11.32 38.63
N ALA A 141 -10.21 10.90 38.30
CA ALA A 141 -11.42 11.30 39.02
C ALA A 141 -11.45 10.75 40.45
N VAL A 142 -10.86 9.58 40.73
CA VAL A 142 -10.77 9.04 42.10
C VAL A 142 -9.79 9.83 42.97
N GLU A 143 -8.75 10.41 42.37
CA GLU A 143 -7.70 11.13 43.10
C GLU A 143 -7.96 12.63 43.28
N ASN A 144 -8.79 13.25 42.42
CA ASN A 144 -8.95 14.71 42.34
C ASN A 144 -10.36 15.21 42.69
N LEU A 145 -11.25 14.33 43.12
CA LEU A 145 -12.66 14.60 43.43
C LEU A 145 -12.97 14.09 44.84
#